data_AF-A0A0F9PHG9-F1
#
_entry.id   AF-A0A0F9PHG9-F1
#
_cell.length_a   1.000
_cell.length_b   1.000
_cell.length_c   1.000
_cell.angle_alpha   90.00
_cell.angle_beta   90.00
_cell.angle_gamma   90.00
#
_symmetry.space_group_name_H-M   'P 1'
#
loop_
_entity.id
_entity.type
_entity.pdbx_description
1 polymer ?
#
loop_
_entity_poly.entity_id
_entity_poly.type
_entity_poly.pdbx_seq_one_letter_code
_entity_poly.pdbx_strand_id
1 'polypeptide(L)'
;MYLGSWDIDDLLTWTVNAHDPTTGGVSDGDGVPTYRVYEDETGTPIITGSMALLDDANTVGFYSEQITLSAGNGLEYGKGYSIRVIVTVGGLDGVTIHCFQMRAKVDTRAIEGADPSDTIRDSVVDDATRIDASELNTLSGFAPGSTLAAAADVSTSESNIRGADSDTLKVLSEQLDGVQTDLDNPAQYKADVSALATAANQTTILARLGAWTGSGVNTILGAFKAVLSKVASLPSNIGGTGDPTTDSLEAIRERGDAEWVSADVSNVSVDELQASALADLFNTDSGDAYAAAVSGSVVKEIADNAGGSALTVSAIVDGVWDEATADHVSSGSFGLKLGSILAAIWAYVTRTLTSSAATTASTVAGTTLTITRGDTLTASITSLGSIAGRNKLWFTVKTDRGDADTAAIIQIEETLQLLRLNGAAPEVADVANGTITVDDEDNGDITIVLKAVETAKLTLTSGIRYDVQYFVTATGLVTTVTSGLLTVAADVTRATS
;
A
#
# COMPACT_ATOMS: atom_id res chain seq x y z
N MET A 1 62.89 -29.06 -29.92
CA MET A 1 62.23 -28.54 -28.69
C MET A 1 60.98 -27.77 -29.09
N TYR A 2 59.85 -28.00 -28.44
CA TYR A 2 58.59 -27.31 -28.77
C TYR A 2 58.51 -25.93 -28.10
N LEU A 3 58.21 -24.90 -28.89
CA LEU A 3 58.16 -23.48 -28.47
C LEU A 3 56.74 -22.97 -28.20
N GLY A 4 55.70 -23.80 -28.44
CA GLY A 4 54.31 -23.44 -28.15
C GLY A 4 53.42 -23.28 -29.38
N SER A 5 52.17 -22.89 -29.13
CA SER A 5 51.13 -22.64 -30.13
C SER A 5 50.81 -21.15 -30.19
N TRP A 6 50.88 -20.55 -31.37
CA TRP A 6 50.81 -19.10 -31.57
C TRP A 6 49.72 -18.71 -32.57
N ASP A 7 49.20 -17.49 -32.49
CA ASP A 7 48.27 -16.94 -33.48
C ASP A 7 49.05 -16.24 -34.61
N ILE A 8 48.46 -16.13 -35.81
CA ILE A 8 49.07 -15.34 -36.89
C ILE A 8 49.19 -13.88 -36.42
N ASP A 9 50.29 -13.24 -36.81
CA ASP A 9 50.73 -11.90 -36.45
C ASP A 9 51.33 -11.76 -35.03
N ASP A 10 51.45 -12.86 -34.27
CA ASP A 10 52.27 -12.88 -33.04
C ASP A 10 53.78 -12.80 -33.34
N LEU A 11 54.55 -12.45 -32.32
CA LEU A 11 56.03 -12.47 -32.34
C LEU A 11 56.55 -13.72 -31.63
N LEU A 12 57.30 -14.56 -32.34
CA LEU A 12 57.98 -15.72 -31.77
C LEU A 12 59.44 -15.38 -31.47
N THR A 13 59.84 -15.53 -30.21
CA THR A 13 61.22 -15.33 -29.77
C THR A 13 61.79 -16.65 -29.25
N TRP A 14 63.03 -16.96 -29.63
CA TRP A 14 63.75 -18.11 -29.08
C TRP A 14 65.23 -17.80 -28.89
N THR A 15 65.91 -18.69 -28.16
CA THR A 15 67.32 -18.53 -27.80
C THR A 15 68.07 -19.85 -28.01
N VAL A 16 69.35 -19.76 -28.35
CA VAL A 16 70.27 -20.90 -28.44
C VAL A 16 71.58 -20.56 -27.74
N ASN A 17 72.26 -21.58 -27.22
CA ASN A 17 73.59 -21.43 -26.64
C ASN A 17 74.60 -22.30 -27.40
N ALA A 18 75.72 -21.73 -27.81
CA ALA A 18 76.78 -22.43 -28.51
C ALA A 18 77.79 -23.05 -27.52
N HIS A 19 78.28 -24.23 -27.87
CA HIS A 19 79.23 -24.99 -27.07
C HIS A 19 80.38 -25.47 -27.94
N ASP A 20 81.59 -25.47 -27.39
CA ASP A 20 82.76 -26.03 -28.04
C ASP A 20 82.60 -27.56 -28.20
N PRO A 21 82.72 -28.10 -29.41
CA PRO A 21 82.42 -29.51 -29.69
C PRO A 21 83.47 -30.48 -29.11
N THR A 22 84.66 -30.00 -28.74
CA THR A 22 85.75 -30.83 -28.22
C THR A 22 85.72 -30.88 -26.68
N THR A 23 85.32 -29.78 -26.04
CA THR A 23 85.37 -29.62 -24.58
C THR A 23 83.99 -29.62 -23.90
N GLY A 24 82.91 -29.37 -24.66
CA GLY A 24 81.54 -29.25 -24.15
C GLY A 24 81.26 -27.95 -23.37
N GLY A 25 82.26 -27.10 -23.15
CA GLY A 25 82.10 -25.79 -22.52
C GLY A 25 81.36 -24.81 -23.43
N VAL A 26 80.81 -23.73 -22.86
CA VAL A 26 80.18 -22.65 -23.65
C VAL A 26 81.27 -21.90 -24.44
N SER A 27 80.97 -21.56 -25.70
CA SER A 27 81.88 -20.82 -26.58
C SER A 27 81.09 -20.02 -27.59
N ASP A 28 81.62 -18.88 -28.01
CA ASP A 28 81.06 -18.14 -29.14
C ASP A 28 81.23 -18.93 -30.45
N GLY A 29 80.30 -18.70 -31.37
CA GLY A 29 80.41 -19.18 -32.75
C GLY A 29 81.50 -18.45 -33.52
N ASP A 30 82.14 -19.15 -34.45
CA ASP A 30 83.07 -18.58 -35.44
C ASP A 30 82.38 -17.54 -36.35
N GLY A 31 81.04 -17.56 -36.37
CA GLY A 31 80.16 -16.56 -36.96
C GLY A 31 78.78 -16.59 -36.29
N VAL A 32 77.93 -15.63 -36.66
CA VAL A 32 76.55 -15.56 -36.14
C VAL A 32 75.75 -16.80 -36.55
N PRO A 33 74.99 -17.44 -35.63
CA PRO A 33 74.14 -18.57 -35.98
C PRO A 33 73.15 -18.21 -37.06
N THR A 34 72.89 -19.13 -37.99
CA THR A 34 71.87 -18.96 -39.03
C THR A 34 70.68 -19.85 -38.73
N TYR A 35 69.48 -19.39 -39.06
CA TYR A 35 68.26 -20.16 -38.89
C TYR A 35 67.46 -20.26 -40.18
N ARG A 36 66.74 -21.37 -40.31
CA ARG A 36 65.82 -21.65 -41.40
C ARG A 36 64.54 -22.25 -40.84
N VAL A 37 63.40 -21.68 -41.20
CA VAL A 37 62.07 -22.16 -40.82
C VAL A 37 61.49 -22.97 -41.97
N TYR A 38 61.01 -24.16 -41.67
CA TYR A 38 60.39 -25.09 -42.62
C TYR A 38 58.95 -25.37 -42.20
N GLU A 39 58.06 -25.51 -43.18
CA GLU A 39 56.70 -26.01 -43.00
C GLU A 39 56.67 -27.53 -43.20
N ASP A 40 56.18 -28.26 -42.20
CA ASP A 40 56.00 -29.72 -42.22
C ASP A 40 57.20 -30.47 -42.87
N GLU A 41 56.97 -31.31 -43.88
CA GLU A 41 58.00 -32.09 -44.61
C GLU A 41 58.54 -31.38 -45.86
N THR A 42 58.38 -30.06 -45.97
CA THR A 42 58.80 -29.30 -47.16
C THR A 42 60.29 -28.98 -47.13
N GLY A 43 61.03 -29.36 -48.18
CA GLY A 43 62.48 -29.14 -48.28
C GLY A 43 62.94 -27.69 -48.51
N THR A 44 62.02 -26.75 -48.70
CA THR A 44 62.30 -25.34 -48.98
C THR A 44 61.98 -24.50 -47.73
N PRO A 45 62.93 -23.69 -47.21
CA PRO A 45 62.65 -22.86 -46.05
C PRO A 45 61.75 -21.67 -46.43
N ILE A 46 60.76 -21.39 -45.59
CA ILE A 46 59.84 -20.25 -45.76
C ILE A 46 60.41 -18.96 -45.19
N ILE A 47 61.28 -19.06 -44.18
CA ILE A 47 62.01 -17.93 -43.58
C ILE A 47 63.45 -18.36 -43.36
N THR A 48 64.39 -17.47 -43.67
CA THR A 48 65.80 -17.66 -43.36
C THR A 48 66.37 -16.38 -42.76
N GLY A 49 67.27 -16.49 -41.79
CA GLY A 49 67.94 -15.34 -41.21
C GLY A 49 69.17 -15.72 -40.40
N SER A 50 69.73 -14.73 -39.72
CA SER A 50 70.84 -14.91 -38.77
C SER A 50 70.41 -14.39 -37.40
N MET A 51 70.86 -15.05 -36.33
CA MET A 51 70.60 -14.68 -34.95
C MET A 51 71.60 -13.63 -34.46
N ALA A 52 71.26 -12.93 -33.36
CA ALA A 52 72.15 -11.98 -32.70
C ALA A 52 72.57 -12.45 -31.30
N LEU A 53 73.73 -12.00 -30.80
CA LEU A 53 74.11 -12.18 -29.40
C LEU A 53 73.12 -11.42 -28.51
N LEU A 54 72.56 -12.11 -27.52
CA LEU A 54 71.57 -11.49 -26.63
C LEU A 54 72.24 -10.77 -25.44
N ASP A 55 73.32 -11.34 -24.89
CA ASP A 55 74.10 -10.76 -23.80
C ASP A 55 75.59 -11.11 -23.92
N ASP A 56 76.29 -10.36 -24.78
CA ASP A 56 77.73 -10.49 -25.06
C ASP A 56 78.62 -10.10 -23.86
N ALA A 57 78.08 -9.40 -22.87
CA ALA A 57 78.86 -8.91 -21.73
C ALA A 57 78.98 -9.94 -20.60
N ASN A 58 77.97 -10.81 -20.42
CA ASN A 58 77.91 -11.74 -19.27
C ASN A 58 77.70 -13.20 -19.65
N THR A 59 77.32 -13.49 -20.90
CA THR A 59 77.05 -14.86 -21.36
C THR A 59 77.76 -15.16 -22.66
N VAL A 60 78.68 -16.13 -22.63
CA VAL A 60 79.42 -16.57 -23.82
C VAL A 60 78.55 -17.49 -24.66
N GLY A 61 78.43 -17.21 -25.96
CA GLY A 61 77.74 -18.06 -26.93
C GLY A 61 76.21 -18.03 -26.85
N PHE A 62 75.59 -17.05 -26.18
CA PHE A 62 74.14 -16.97 -26.02
C PHE A 62 73.48 -16.06 -27.04
N TYR A 63 72.70 -16.66 -27.95
CA TYR A 63 72.08 -15.98 -29.08
C TYR A 63 70.55 -16.00 -28.98
N SER A 64 69.89 -14.98 -29.51
CA SER A 64 68.44 -14.90 -29.61
C SER A 64 68.00 -14.36 -30.97
N GLU A 65 66.77 -14.68 -31.34
CA GLU A 65 66.12 -14.12 -32.51
C GLU A 65 64.61 -14.00 -32.28
N GLN A 66 63.98 -13.06 -32.98
CA GLN A 66 62.54 -12.87 -32.99
C GLN A 66 62.02 -12.74 -34.43
N ILE A 67 60.98 -13.50 -34.76
CA ILE A 67 60.30 -13.39 -36.06
C ILE A 67 58.82 -13.06 -35.88
N THR A 68 58.27 -12.32 -36.84
CA THR A 68 56.82 -12.12 -36.97
C THR A 68 56.18 -13.31 -37.68
N LEU A 69 55.22 -13.94 -37.01
CA LEU A 69 54.48 -15.09 -37.51
C LEU A 69 53.31 -14.66 -38.42
N SER A 70 53.60 -14.04 -39.55
CA SER A 70 52.56 -13.51 -40.45
C SER A 70 52.26 -14.42 -41.64
N ALA A 71 51.06 -14.30 -42.20
CA ALA A 71 50.70 -14.95 -43.46
C ALA A 71 51.57 -14.47 -44.64
N GLY A 72 52.03 -13.21 -44.59
CA GLY A 72 52.96 -12.66 -45.59
C GLY A 72 54.33 -13.35 -45.61
N ASN A 73 54.73 -13.97 -44.50
CA ASN A 73 55.95 -14.77 -44.39
C ASN A 73 55.71 -16.27 -44.70
N GLY A 74 54.52 -16.62 -45.21
CA GLY A 74 54.16 -17.99 -45.60
C GLY A 74 53.69 -18.89 -44.46
N LEU A 75 53.34 -18.33 -43.29
CA LEU A 75 52.74 -19.12 -42.21
C LEU A 75 51.21 -19.21 -42.37
N GLU A 76 50.65 -20.36 -42.03
CA GLU A 76 49.23 -20.65 -42.15
C GLU A 76 48.67 -21.19 -40.82
N TYR A 77 47.42 -20.85 -40.51
CA TYR A 77 46.73 -21.35 -39.33
C TYR A 77 46.62 -22.88 -39.34
N GLY A 78 46.82 -23.51 -38.18
CA GLY A 78 46.69 -24.96 -37.98
C GLY A 78 47.87 -25.80 -38.48
N LYS A 79 48.94 -25.18 -38.97
CA LYS A 79 50.14 -25.86 -39.47
C LYS A 79 51.29 -25.92 -38.45
N GLY A 80 52.16 -26.92 -38.61
CA GLY A 80 53.36 -27.11 -37.80
C GLY A 80 54.62 -26.61 -38.53
N TYR A 81 55.55 -26.03 -37.77
CA TYR A 81 56.78 -25.47 -38.32
C TYR A 81 58.00 -25.91 -37.52
N SER A 82 59.11 -26.09 -38.22
CA SER A 82 60.41 -26.45 -37.64
C SER A 82 61.46 -25.38 -37.94
N ILE A 83 62.13 -24.89 -36.90
CA ILE A 83 63.24 -23.95 -37.00
C ILE A 83 64.53 -24.74 -36.84
N ARG A 84 65.33 -24.82 -37.91
CA ARG A 84 66.67 -25.41 -37.88
C ARG A 84 67.70 -24.29 -37.73
N VAL A 85 68.45 -24.32 -36.63
CA VAL A 85 69.53 -23.37 -36.35
C VAL A 85 70.88 -24.07 -36.51
N ILE A 86 71.83 -23.39 -37.15
CA ILE A 86 73.20 -23.85 -37.34
C ILE A 86 74.16 -22.80 -36.80
N VAL A 87 75.14 -23.23 -36.02
CA VAL A 87 76.29 -22.41 -35.61
C VAL A 87 77.56 -23.21 -35.85
N THR A 88 78.59 -22.57 -36.39
CA THR A 88 79.92 -23.18 -36.52
C THR A 88 80.76 -22.77 -35.33
N VAL A 89 81.36 -23.72 -34.62
CA VAL A 89 82.29 -23.46 -33.50
C VAL A 89 83.55 -24.28 -33.74
N GLY A 90 84.71 -23.63 -33.86
CA GLY A 90 85.97 -24.32 -34.15
C GLY A 90 85.98 -25.05 -35.51
N GLY A 91 85.24 -24.55 -36.50
CA GLY A 91 85.13 -25.12 -37.85
C GLY A 91 84.15 -26.29 -37.98
N LEU A 92 83.41 -26.64 -36.93
CA LEU A 92 82.40 -27.70 -36.94
C LEU A 92 80.99 -27.14 -36.74
N ASP A 93 80.04 -27.60 -37.55
CA ASP A 93 78.64 -27.16 -37.48
C ASP A 93 77.86 -27.92 -36.41
N GLY A 94 77.39 -27.19 -35.40
CA GLY A 94 76.36 -27.63 -34.47
C GLY A 94 74.97 -27.29 -34.99
N VAL A 95 74.03 -28.21 -34.85
CA VAL A 95 72.64 -28.04 -35.31
C VAL A 95 71.66 -28.30 -34.19
N THR A 96 70.68 -27.43 -34.05
CA THR A 96 69.50 -27.67 -33.19
C THR A 96 68.21 -27.41 -33.96
N ILE A 97 67.13 -28.07 -33.51
CA ILE A 97 65.81 -27.94 -34.11
C ILE A 97 64.79 -27.57 -33.03
N HIS A 98 64.09 -26.47 -33.27
CA HIS A 98 62.89 -26.09 -32.54
C HIS A 98 61.65 -26.34 -33.38
N CYS A 99 60.50 -26.53 -32.76
CA CYS A 99 59.22 -26.64 -33.45
C CYS A 99 58.17 -25.76 -32.77
N PHE A 100 57.24 -25.24 -33.54
CA PHE A 100 56.07 -24.51 -33.06
C PHE A 100 54.89 -24.80 -33.99
N GLN A 101 53.67 -24.48 -33.57
CA GLN A 101 52.51 -24.58 -34.45
C GLN A 101 51.72 -23.28 -34.44
N MET A 102 51.06 -23.00 -35.56
CA MET A 102 50.04 -21.96 -35.61
C MET A 102 48.73 -22.55 -35.12
N ARG A 103 48.02 -21.84 -34.24
CA ARG A 103 46.69 -22.25 -33.79
C ARG A 103 45.78 -22.44 -34.99
N ALA A 104 44.83 -23.36 -34.88
CA ALA A 104 43.81 -23.51 -35.91
C ALA A 104 42.97 -22.22 -35.96
N LYS A 105 42.64 -21.76 -37.18
CA LYS A 105 41.73 -20.64 -37.34
C LYS A 105 40.37 -21.07 -36.78
N VAL A 106 39.87 -20.35 -35.77
CA VAL A 106 38.45 -20.42 -35.44
C VAL A 106 37.72 -19.75 -36.58
N ASP A 107 37.14 -20.54 -37.48
CA ASP A 107 36.40 -19.98 -38.59
C ASP A 107 35.05 -19.48 -38.11
N THR A 108 34.95 -18.19 -37.80
CA THR A 108 33.65 -17.54 -37.60
C THR A 108 32.82 -17.55 -38.89
N ARG A 109 33.35 -17.95 -40.06
CA ARG A 109 32.54 -18.23 -41.25
C ARG A 109 31.94 -19.64 -41.30
N ALA A 110 32.36 -20.57 -40.45
CA ALA A 110 31.52 -21.73 -40.17
C ALA A 110 30.29 -21.34 -39.34
N ILE A 111 30.38 -20.18 -38.66
CA ILE A 111 29.26 -19.49 -38.05
C ILE A 111 28.59 -18.53 -39.06
N GLU A 112 29.29 -17.88 -39.99
CA GLU A 112 28.72 -16.87 -40.91
C GLU A 112 28.42 -17.36 -42.35
N GLY A 113 28.69 -18.62 -42.66
CA GLY A 113 28.55 -19.22 -44.00
C GLY A 113 27.78 -20.55 -44.03
N ALA A 114 27.64 -21.22 -42.88
CA ALA A 114 26.39 -21.88 -42.53
C ALA A 114 25.65 -20.86 -41.67
N ASP A 115 24.44 -20.48 -42.04
CA ASP A 115 23.74 -19.31 -41.49
C ASP A 115 23.89 -19.18 -39.94
N PRO A 116 24.53 -18.11 -39.42
CA PRO A 116 24.70 -17.89 -37.97
C PRO A 116 23.38 -17.69 -37.26
N SER A 117 22.34 -17.35 -38.02
CA SER A 117 21.00 -17.25 -37.49
C SER A 117 20.34 -18.61 -37.32
N ASP A 118 20.87 -19.69 -37.90
CA ASP A 118 20.20 -20.99 -37.88
C ASP A 118 20.83 -21.94 -36.86
N THR A 119 22.15 -22.09 -36.75
CA THR A 119 22.69 -23.14 -35.85
C THR A 119 22.61 -22.79 -34.37
N ILE A 120 22.66 -21.50 -34.02
CA ILE A 120 22.43 -21.05 -32.62
C ILE A 120 20.94 -20.92 -32.32
N ARG A 121 20.07 -20.68 -33.33
CA ARG A 121 18.61 -20.66 -33.12
C ARG A 121 18.04 -22.07 -33.10
N ASP A 122 18.39 -22.95 -34.01
CA ASP A 122 17.99 -24.36 -34.07
C ASP A 122 18.44 -25.14 -32.82
N SER A 123 19.62 -24.82 -32.27
CA SER A 123 20.10 -25.38 -30.99
C SER A 123 19.38 -24.86 -29.74
N VAL A 124 18.74 -23.68 -29.80
CA VAL A 124 18.02 -23.06 -28.65
C VAL A 124 16.50 -23.21 -28.81
N VAL A 125 16.04 -23.48 -30.02
CA VAL A 125 14.64 -23.56 -30.43
C VAL A 125 14.45 -24.91 -31.13
N ASP A 126 14.48 -25.98 -30.35
CA ASP A 126 14.16 -27.34 -30.81
C ASP A 126 12.74 -27.40 -31.40
N ASP A 127 12.66 -28.11 -32.53
CA ASP A 127 11.65 -28.21 -33.62
C ASP A 127 10.27 -28.74 -33.20
N ALA A 128 9.89 -28.62 -31.92
CA ALA A 128 8.62 -29.16 -31.45
C ALA A 128 7.78 -28.23 -30.57
N THR A 129 8.31 -27.17 -29.93
CA THR A 129 7.47 -26.49 -28.90
C THR A 129 7.44 -24.97 -28.73
N ARG A 130 8.31 -24.09 -29.24
CA ARG A 130 8.17 -22.65 -28.86
C ARG A 130 8.59 -21.58 -29.89
N ILE A 131 7.66 -21.23 -30.77
CA ILE A 131 7.63 -20.05 -31.66
C ILE A 131 8.12 -20.37 -33.07
N ASP A 132 7.18 -20.59 -33.98
CA ASP A 132 7.42 -20.67 -35.40
C ASP A 132 7.90 -19.31 -35.92
N ALA A 133 9.20 -19.21 -36.24
CA ALA A 133 9.80 -17.98 -36.76
C ALA A 133 9.38 -17.69 -38.22
N SER A 134 8.70 -18.61 -38.89
CA SER A 134 8.15 -18.36 -40.23
C SER A 134 7.00 -17.32 -40.21
N GLU A 135 6.28 -17.22 -39.09
CA GLU A 135 5.28 -16.16 -38.86
C GLU A 135 5.93 -14.80 -38.50
N LEU A 136 7.18 -14.79 -38.03
CA LEU A 136 7.91 -13.57 -37.65
C LEU A 136 8.74 -12.97 -38.81
N ASN A 137 9.17 -13.78 -39.77
CA ASN A 137 9.99 -13.35 -40.91
C ASN A 137 9.19 -12.75 -42.10
N THR A 138 7.88 -12.54 -41.95
CA THR A 138 7.12 -11.71 -42.92
C THR A 138 7.34 -10.21 -42.69
N LEU A 139 8.07 -9.84 -41.64
CA LEU A 139 8.21 -8.48 -41.15
C LEU A 139 9.60 -7.85 -41.42
N SER A 140 10.54 -8.60 -42.00
CA SER A 140 11.89 -8.11 -42.31
C SER A 140 11.96 -7.34 -43.64
N GLY A 141 10.92 -7.42 -44.47
CA GLY A 141 10.80 -6.69 -45.75
C GLY A 141 10.00 -5.38 -45.68
N PHE A 142 9.46 -5.03 -44.51
CA PHE A 142 8.55 -3.90 -44.33
C PHE A 142 9.26 -2.80 -43.54
N ALA A 143 9.25 -1.57 -44.08
CA ALA A 143 9.87 -0.40 -43.46
C ALA A 143 9.47 -0.29 -41.98
N PRO A 144 10.33 0.20 -41.07
CA PRO A 144 10.12 0.19 -39.62
C PRO A 144 8.92 1.02 -39.10
N GLY A 145 7.97 1.41 -39.96
CA GLY A 145 6.67 1.99 -39.62
C GLY A 145 5.44 1.15 -40.04
N SER A 146 5.60 -0.02 -40.66
CA SER A 146 4.47 -0.90 -41.07
C SER A 146 4.22 -2.08 -40.12
N THR A 147 4.96 -2.13 -39.02
CA THR A 147 4.94 -3.21 -38.02
C THR A 147 3.80 -3.09 -37.01
N LEU A 148 3.18 -1.90 -36.94
CA LEU A 148 1.88 -1.70 -36.31
C LEU A 148 0.91 -1.50 -37.47
N ALA A 149 0.15 -2.54 -37.82
CA ALA A 149 -0.99 -2.53 -38.74
C ALA A 149 -0.89 -1.42 -39.81
N ALA A 150 -0.38 -1.75 -41.00
CA ALA A 150 -0.52 -0.84 -42.15
C ALA A 150 -1.96 -0.28 -42.16
N ALA A 151 -2.17 1.00 -42.50
CA ALA A 151 -3.49 1.65 -42.39
C ALA A 151 -4.66 0.81 -42.98
N ALA A 152 -4.35 -0.09 -43.92
CA ALA A 152 -5.23 -1.15 -44.40
C ALA A 152 -5.78 -2.09 -43.30
N ASP A 153 -4.95 -2.66 -42.41
CA ASP A 153 -5.39 -3.60 -41.36
C ASP A 153 -6.26 -2.92 -40.29
N VAL A 154 -5.94 -1.66 -39.97
CA VAL A 154 -6.79 -0.81 -39.11
C VAL A 154 -8.11 -0.51 -39.81
N SER A 155 -8.09 -0.19 -41.10
CA SER A 155 -9.31 0.06 -41.88
C SER A 155 -10.20 -1.18 -42.01
N THR A 156 -9.60 -2.38 -42.10
CA THR A 156 -10.33 -3.65 -42.11
C THR A 156 -10.97 -3.93 -40.75
N SER A 157 -10.22 -3.71 -39.67
CA SER A 157 -10.76 -3.85 -38.31
C SER A 157 -11.88 -2.85 -38.02
N GLU A 158 -11.72 -1.60 -38.46
CA GLU A 158 -12.75 -0.55 -38.37
C GLU A 158 -14.00 -0.91 -39.18
N SER A 159 -13.82 -1.43 -40.41
CA SER A 159 -14.91 -1.95 -41.25
C SER A 159 -15.63 -3.13 -40.59
N ASN A 160 -14.90 -4.05 -39.94
CA ASN A 160 -15.52 -5.18 -39.22
C ASN A 160 -16.33 -4.74 -37.99
N ILE A 161 -15.96 -3.63 -37.34
CA ILE A 161 -16.64 -3.12 -36.13
C ILE A 161 -17.82 -2.21 -36.48
N ARG A 162 -17.63 -1.30 -37.45
CA ARG A 162 -18.64 -0.30 -37.86
C ARG A 162 -19.50 -0.76 -39.03
N GLY A 163 -19.15 -1.89 -39.64
CA GLY A 163 -19.74 -2.38 -40.88
C GLY A 163 -19.13 -1.74 -42.13
N ALA A 164 -18.97 -2.55 -43.17
CA ALA A 164 -18.70 -2.12 -44.53
C ALA A 164 -19.96 -1.49 -45.16
N ASP A 165 -19.78 -0.68 -46.20
CA ASP A 165 -20.90 -0.07 -46.91
C ASP A 165 -21.93 -1.11 -47.35
N SER A 166 -23.20 -0.88 -47.00
CA SER A 166 -24.36 -1.75 -47.29
C SER A 166 -24.46 -3.06 -46.49
N ASP A 167 -23.69 -3.24 -45.41
CA ASP A 167 -23.89 -4.35 -44.49
C ASP A 167 -24.82 -4.00 -43.31
N THR A 168 -25.24 -5.02 -42.57
CA THR A 168 -26.16 -4.86 -41.42
C THR A 168 -25.55 -4.04 -40.29
N LEU A 169 -24.24 -4.18 -40.03
CA LEU A 169 -23.57 -3.46 -38.95
C LEU A 169 -23.49 -1.97 -39.24
N LYS A 170 -23.29 -1.61 -40.51
CA LYS A 170 -23.31 -0.23 -41.00
C LYS A 170 -24.69 0.39 -40.87
N VAL A 171 -25.73 -0.34 -41.26
CA VAL A 171 -27.13 0.09 -41.07
C VAL A 171 -27.44 0.31 -39.58
N LEU A 172 -27.03 -0.61 -38.71
CA LEU A 172 -27.21 -0.47 -37.27
C LEU A 172 -26.41 0.70 -36.68
N SER A 173 -25.17 0.91 -37.15
CA SER A 173 -24.34 2.05 -36.74
C SER A 173 -25.01 3.38 -37.12
N GLU A 174 -25.52 3.50 -38.34
CA GLU A 174 -26.22 4.72 -38.80
C GLU A 174 -27.53 4.97 -38.04
N GLN A 175 -28.27 3.91 -37.72
CA GLN A 175 -29.47 4.01 -36.88
C GLN A 175 -29.13 4.48 -35.47
N LEU A 176 -28.04 3.98 -34.87
CA LEU A 176 -27.59 4.39 -33.55
C LEU A 176 -27.17 5.87 -33.53
N ASP A 177 -26.45 6.32 -34.57
CA ASP A 177 -26.08 7.73 -34.74
C ASP A 177 -27.32 8.64 -34.87
N GLY A 178 -28.37 8.17 -35.57
CA GLY A 178 -29.65 8.87 -35.67
C GLY A 178 -30.36 9.02 -34.32
N VAL A 179 -30.46 7.93 -33.55
CA VAL A 179 -31.03 7.94 -32.19
C VAL A 179 -30.23 8.85 -31.26
N GLN A 180 -28.90 8.80 -31.34
CA GLN A 180 -28.03 9.67 -30.56
C GLN A 180 -28.25 11.15 -30.92
N THR A 181 -28.42 11.47 -32.20
CA THR A 181 -28.73 12.82 -32.68
C THR A 181 -30.06 13.34 -32.13
N ASP A 182 -31.10 12.49 -32.07
CA ASP A 182 -32.40 12.85 -31.51
C ASP A 182 -32.31 13.09 -29.98
N LEU A 183 -31.57 12.24 -29.25
CA LEU A 183 -31.34 12.40 -27.80
C LEU A 183 -30.52 13.65 -27.47
N ASP A 184 -29.50 13.95 -28.28
CA ASP A 184 -28.63 15.12 -28.14
C ASP A 184 -29.29 16.42 -28.64
N ASN A 185 -30.53 16.35 -29.14
CA ASN A 185 -31.31 17.51 -29.54
C ASN A 185 -32.40 17.86 -28.50
N PRO A 186 -32.07 18.65 -27.47
CA PRO A 186 -33.03 19.20 -26.53
C PRO A 186 -34.27 19.84 -27.14
N ALA A 187 -34.19 20.38 -28.36
CA ALA A 187 -35.34 21.02 -28.99
C ALA A 187 -36.44 20.01 -29.36
N GLN A 188 -36.11 18.76 -29.70
CA GLN A 188 -37.11 17.74 -30.04
C GLN A 188 -37.91 17.29 -28.81
N TYR A 189 -37.25 16.80 -27.76
CA TYR A 189 -37.99 16.34 -26.57
C TYR A 189 -38.62 17.48 -25.77
N LYS A 190 -38.03 18.69 -25.79
CA LYS A 190 -38.68 19.87 -25.19
C LYS A 190 -39.91 20.31 -25.97
N ALA A 191 -39.93 20.17 -27.30
CA ALA A 191 -41.13 20.45 -28.09
C ALA A 191 -42.28 19.51 -27.70
N ASP A 192 -42.01 18.22 -27.56
CA ASP A 192 -43.02 17.21 -27.20
C ASP A 192 -43.56 17.40 -25.77
N VAL A 193 -42.67 17.62 -24.79
CA VAL A 193 -43.07 17.89 -23.39
C VAL A 193 -43.80 19.23 -23.27
N SER A 194 -43.37 20.25 -24.01
CA SER A 194 -44.04 21.55 -24.02
C SER A 194 -45.42 21.46 -24.67
N ALA A 195 -45.61 20.64 -25.71
CA ALA A 195 -46.89 20.41 -26.37
C ALA A 195 -47.93 19.74 -25.45
N LEU A 196 -47.50 18.82 -24.58
CA LEU A 196 -48.37 18.20 -23.57
C LEU A 196 -48.86 19.22 -22.51
N ALA A 197 -48.10 20.28 -22.28
CA ALA A 197 -48.40 21.33 -21.30
C ALA A 197 -49.17 22.54 -21.86
N THR A 198 -49.40 22.67 -23.18
CA THR A 198 -49.69 24.00 -23.78
C THR A 198 -51.09 24.30 -24.34
N ALA A 199 -52.02 23.36 -24.58
CA ALA A 199 -53.31 23.77 -25.18
C ALA A 199 -54.55 23.12 -24.55
N ALA A 200 -54.64 21.79 -24.52
CA ALA A 200 -55.87 21.12 -24.10
C ALA A 200 -56.14 21.26 -22.59
N ASN A 201 -55.11 21.08 -21.76
CA ASN A 201 -55.23 21.19 -20.30
C ASN A 201 -55.47 22.64 -19.87
N GLN A 202 -54.77 23.60 -20.47
CA GLN A 202 -54.99 25.02 -20.21
C GLN A 202 -56.40 25.45 -20.63
N THR A 203 -56.86 25.03 -21.81
CA THR A 203 -58.24 25.31 -22.29
C THR A 203 -59.29 24.67 -21.37
N THR A 204 -59.05 23.45 -20.90
CA THR A 204 -59.97 22.75 -19.98
C THR A 204 -60.03 23.43 -18.61
N ILE A 205 -58.88 23.87 -18.08
CA ILE A 205 -58.79 24.62 -16.83
C ILE A 205 -59.48 25.98 -17.00
N LEU A 206 -59.24 26.71 -18.09
CA LEU A 206 -59.92 27.97 -18.42
C LEU A 206 -61.44 27.78 -18.55
N ALA A 207 -61.89 26.71 -19.21
CA ALA A 207 -63.32 26.40 -19.34
C ALA A 207 -63.98 26.06 -17.99
N ARG A 208 -63.28 25.35 -17.10
CA ARG A 208 -63.78 25.03 -15.75
C ARG A 208 -63.75 26.22 -14.80
N LEU A 209 -62.78 27.11 -14.94
CA LEU A 209 -62.65 28.32 -14.13
C LEU A 209 -63.51 29.49 -14.62
N GLY A 210 -64.04 29.44 -15.86
CA GLY A 210 -64.83 30.50 -16.48
C GLY A 210 -63.98 31.57 -17.19
N ALA A 211 -64.61 32.46 -17.95
CA ALA A 211 -63.92 33.50 -18.73
C ALA A 211 -63.35 34.61 -17.83
N TRP A 212 -62.04 34.57 -17.56
CA TRP A 212 -61.30 35.64 -16.91
C TRP A 212 -60.73 36.57 -17.99
N THR A 213 -61.23 37.81 -18.09
CA THR A 213 -60.88 38.79 -19.15
C THR A 213 -59.46 39.39 -19.00
N GLY A 214 -58.70 38.97 -18.00
CA GLY A 214 -57.24 39.14 -17.96
C GLY A 214 -56.73 40.54 -17.62
N SER A 215 -57.60 41.47 -17.22
CA SER A 215 -57.20 42.82 -16.80
C SER A 215 -57.66 43.13 -15.37
N GLY A 216 -56.78 43.76 -14.59
CA GLY A 216 -57.09 44.19 -13.22
C GLY A 216 -57.53 43.05 -12.29
N VAL A 217 -58.69 43.21 -11.67
CA VAL A 217 -59.34 42.22 -10.76
C VAL A 217 -59.94 41.02 -11.50
N ASN A 218 -60.05 41.04 -12.84
CA ASN A 218 -60.58 39.95 -13.65
C ASN A 218 -59.50 38.89 -13.99
N THR A 219 -58.77 38.46 -12.96
CA THR A 219 -57.80 37.34 -12.99
C THR A 219 -58.11 36.37 -11.85
N ILE A 220 -57.66 35.11 -11.90
CA ILE A 220 -57.84 34.14 -10.81
C ILE A 220 -57.30 34.71 -9.49
N LEU A 221 -56.09 35.31 -9.54
CA LEU A 221 -55.50 36.00 -8.39
C LEU A 221 -56.31 37.23 -7.98
N GLY A 222 -56.88 37.97 -8.93
CA GLY A 222 -57.77 39.10 -8.69
C GLY A 222 -59.06 38.70 -7.96
N ALA A 223 -59.62 37.53 -8.26
CA ALA A 223 -60.78 36.99 -7.54
C ALA A 223 -60.45 36.50 -6.14
N PHE A 224 -59.34 35.78 -5.96
CA PHE A 224 -58.88 35.44 -4.62
C PHE A 224 -58.63 36.71 -3.81
N LYS A 225 -57.99 37.72 -4.41
CA LYS A 225 -57.85 39.04 -3.78
C LYS A 225 -59.20 39.68 -3.49
N ALA A 226 -60.19 39.58 -4.35
CA ALA A 226 -61.50 40.19 -4.11
C ALA A 226 -62.30 39.51 -2.98
N VAL A 227 -62.22 38.18 -2.86
CA VAL A 227 -62.87 37.43 -1.76
C VAL A 227 -62.11 37.57 -0.44
N LEU A 228 -60.78 37.68 -0.49
CA LEU A 228 -59.93 37.73 0.71
C LEU A 228 -59.52 39.16 1.13
N SER A 229 -59.81 40.18 0.33
CA SER A 229 -59.44 41.58 0.62
C SER A 229 -60.65 42.45 0.90
N LYS A 230 -60.57 43.20 1.99
CA LYS A 230 -61.58 44.19 2.41
C LYS A 230 -61.73 45.40 1.48
N VAL A 231 -60.76 45.63 0.58
CA VAL A 231 -60.66 46.86 -0.22
C VAL A 231 -60.75 46.64 -1.73
N ALA A 232 -60.91 45.39 -2.20
CA ALA A 232 -60.96 45.10 -3.63
C ALA A 232 -62.42 44.99 -4.12
N SER A 233 -62.73 45.63 -5.25
CA SER A 233 -64.02 45.50 -5.92
C SER A 233 -64.21 44.11 -6.51
N LEU A 234 -65.42 43.54 -6.39
CA LEU A 234 -65.72 42.23 -6.98
C LEU A 234 -65.49 42.20 -8.51
N PRO A 235 -64.94 41.10 -9.05
CA PRO A 235 -64.89 40.86 -10.49
C PRO A 235 -66.29 40.80 -11.08
N SER A 236 -66.49 41.41 -12.26
CA SER A 236 -67.79 41.49 -12.95
C SER A 236 -68.39 40.11 -13.31
N ASN A 237 -67.59 39.06 -13.23
CA ASN A 237 -67.90 37.74 -13.75
C ASN A 237 -68.33 36.73 -12.65
N ILE A 238 -68.39 37.15 -11.37
CA ILE A 238 -68.75 36.26 -10.24
C ILE A 238 -70.27 36.21 -9.96
N GLY A 239 -71.09 36.99 -10.66
CA GLY A 239 -72.56 36.80 -10.70
C GLY A 239 -73.30 36.95 -9.36
N GLY A 240 -72.66 37.47 -8.31
CA GLY A 240 -73.25 37.69 -6.99
C GLY A 240 -73.26 39.16 -6.58
N THR A 241 -74.16 39.52 -5.66
CA THR A 241 -74.34 40.87 -5.11
C THR A 241 -73.57 41.10 -3.80
N GLY A 242 -72.60 40.24 -3.45
CA GLY A 242 -71.86 40.34 -2.20
C GLY A 242 -71.01 41.61 -2.16
N ASP A 243 -71.16 42.45 -1.14
CA ASP A 243 -70.29 43.61 -0.95
C ASP A 243 -69.24 43.30 0.14
N PRO A 244 -67.95 43.13 -0.21
CA PRO A 244 -66.91 42.80 0.76
C PRO A 244 -66.67 43.92 1.79
N THR A 245 -67.20 45.13 1.56
CA THR A 245 -67.12 46.22 2.53
C THR A 245 -68.13 46.07 3.68
N THR A 246 -69.20 45.30 3.50
CA THR A 246 -70.23 45.05 4.52
C THR A 246 -70.19 43.64 5.10
N ASP A 247 -69.52 42.68 4.45
CA ASP A 247 -69.50 41.27 4.85
C ASP A 247 -69.05 41.06 6.31
N SER A 248 -67.99 41.73 6.76
CA SER A 248 -67.58 41.65 8.18
C SER A 248 -68.62 42.24 9.16
N LEU A 249 -69.40 43.24 8.74
CA LEU A 249 -70.45 43.86 9.56
C LEU A 249 -71.77 43.08 9.51
N GLU A 250 -72.02 42.34 8.43
CA GLU A 250 -73.14 41.40 8.28
C GLU A 250 -72.83 40.11 9.03
N ALA A 251 -71.63 39.54 8.89
CA ALA A 251 -71.18 38.39 9.65
C ALA A 251 -71.15 38.64 11.17
N ILE A 252 -70.81 39.84 11.65
CA ILE A 252 -70.89 40.23 13.07
C ILE A 252 -72.34 40.41 13.53
N ARG A 253 -73.21 40.98 12.69
CA ARG A 253 -74.65 41.09 12.99
C ARG A 253 -75.37 39.74 13.01
N GLU A 254 -75.03 38.85 12.08
CA GLU A 254 -75.63 37.51 11.95
C GLU A 254 -75.09 36.50 12.97
N ARG A 255 -73.87 36.71 13.50
CA ARG A 255 -73.36 35.94 14.65
C ARG A 255 -74.09 36.28 15.97
N GLY A 256 -74.86 37.36 16.00
CA GLY A 256 -75.61 37.81 17.19
C GLY A 256 -74.86 38.79 18.11
N ASP A 257 -73.70 39.31 17.72
CA ASP A 257 -72.87 40.15 18.60
C ASP A 257 -73.46 41.56 18.82
N ALA A 258 -74.39 41.99 17.95
CA ALA A 258 -75.06 43.28 18.08
C ALA A 258 -76.12 43.33 19.22
N GLU A 259 -76.47 42.17 19.80
CA GLU A 259 -77.43 42.06 20.91
C GLU A 259 -76.74 41.75 22.26
N TRP A 260 -75.41 41.85 22.36
CA TRP A 260 -74.68 41.65 23.62
C TRP A 260 -74.37 42.97 24.35
N VAL A 261 -75.40 43.80 24.53
CA VAL A 261 -75.39 44.86 25.54
C VAL A 261 -76.33 44.47 26.67
N SER A 262 -75.74 44.29 27.86
CA SER A 262 -76.34 44.22 29.21
C SER A 262 -76.67 42.86 29.84
N ALA A 263 -75.84 41.85 29.66
CA ALA A 263 -75.75 40.78 30.66
C ALA A 263 -74.28 40.38 30.89
N ASP A 264 -73.81 40.56 32.12
CA ASP A 264 -72.55 40.06 32.72
C ASP A 264 -71.61 39.32 31.75
N VAL A 265 -70.57 40.02 31.26
CA VAL A 265 -69.45 39.36 30.59
C VAL A 265 -68.22 39.51 31.47
N SER A 266 -67.90 38.42 32.18
CA SER A 266 -66.61 38.24 32.83
C SER A 266 -65.51 38.26 31.76
N ASN A 267 -64.45 39.03 32.01
CA ASN A 267 -63.20 39.10 31.24
C ASN A 267 -63.14 40.04 30.01
N VAL A 268 -62.90 41.31 30.31
CA VAL A 268 -62.25 42.28 29.41
C VAL A 268 -60.76 41.95 29.35
N SER A 269 -60.17 41.71 28.17
CA SER A 269 -58.71 41.68 28.05
C SER A 269 -58.15 43.10 28.18
N VAL A 270 -57.27 43.33 29.14
CA VAL A 270 -56.73 44.65 29.45
C VAL A 270 -55.32 44.78 28.87
N ASP A 271 -55.19 45.53 27.78
CA ASP A 271 -53.88 45.86 27.17
C ASP A 271 -52.97 46.64 28.14
N GLU A 272 -53.53 47.23 29.20
CA GLU A 272 -52.78 47.72 30.36
C GLU A 272 -53.51 47.35 31.64
N LEU A 273 -53.20 46.20 32.21
CA LEU A 273 -53.45 45.96 33.63
C LEU A 273 -52.48 46.83 34.43
N GLN A 274 -52.97 47.92 35.02
CA GLN A 274 -52.18 48.74 35.93
C GLN A 274 -51.71 47.89 37.12
N ALA A 275 -50.52 48.16 37.65
CA ALA A 275 -49.94 47.39 38.77
C ALA A 275 -50.88 47.34 40.01
N SER A 276 -51.74 48.34 40.18
CA SER A 276 -52.79 48.37 41.19
C SER A 276 -53.90 47.33 40.96
N ALA A 277 -54.25 47.04 39.70
CA ALA A 277 -55.24 46.01 39.35
C ALA A 277 -54.69 44.59 39.55
N LEU A 278 -53.39 44.37 39.30
CA LEU A 278 -52.72 43.12 39.70
C LEU A 278 -52.67 42.99 41.23
N ALA A 279 -52.36 44.07 41.95
CA ALA A 279 -52.32 44.05 43.40
C ALA A 279 -53.69 43.72 44.03
N ASP A 280 -54.80 44.19 43.44
CA ASP A 280 -56.16 43.91 43.93
C ASP A 280 -56.58 42.45 43.66
N LEU A 281 -56.12 41.87 42.54
CA LEU A 281 -56.30 40.45 42.21
C LEU A 281 -55.57 39.51 43.17
N PHE A 282 -54.49 39.98 43.82
CA PHE A 282 -53.71 39.22 44.81
C PHE A 282 -53.92 39.67 46.27
N ASN A 283 -54.70 40.73 46.52
CA ASN A 283 -55.05 41.22 47.87
C ASN A 283 -56.46 40.79 48.32
N THR A 284 -57.22 40.15 47.44
CA THR A 284 -58.40 39.42 47.88
C THR A 284 -57.93 38.13 48.53
N ASP A 285 -57.86 38.10 49.85
CA ASP A 285 -57.72 36.87 50.63
C ASP A 285 -58.90 35.95 50.27
N SER A 286 -58.68 35.03 49.32
CA SER A 286 -59.74 34.17 48.82
C SER A 286 -60.12 33.06 49.80
N GLY A 287 -59.54 33.02 51.01
CA GLY A 287 -59.94 32.13 52.11
C GLY A 287 -59.64 30.64 51.89
N ASP A 288 -59.44 30.20 50.65
CA ASP A 288 -58.98 28.85 50.31
C ASP A 288 -57.48 28.89 50.01
N ALA A 289 -56.71 28.19 50.84
CA ALA A 289 -55.27 28.08 50.71
C ALA A 289 -54.89 27.64 49.29
N TYR A 290 -53.87 28.28 48.72
CA TYR A 290 -53.21 27.96 47.45
C TYR A 290 -52.89 26.46 47.23
N ALA A 291 -52.92 25.65 48.30
CA ALA A 291 -52.82 24.20 48.27
C ALA A 291 -53.99 23.48 47.54
N ALA A 292 -55.16 24.11 47.34
CA ALA A 292 -56.33 23.50 46.72
C ALA A 292 -56.40 23.64 45.18
N ALA A 293 -55.44 24.33 44.55
CA ALA A 293 -55.44 24.51 43.10
C ALA A 293 -55.22 23.17 42.34
N VAL A 294 -55.87 23.04 41.18
CA VAL A 294 -55.80 21.84 40.32
C VAL A 294 -54.34 21.53 39.97
N SER A 295 -53.92 20.28 40.18
CA SER A 295 -52.57 19.82 39.85
C SER A 295 -52.29 20.03 38.36
N GLY A 296 -51.21 20.74 38.04
CA GLY A 296 -50.85 21.15 36.67
C GLY A 296 -51.42 22.49 36.20
N SER A 297 -52.11 23.27 37.06
CA SER A 297 -52.41 24.66 36.73
C SER A 297 -51.17 25.54 36.88
N VAL A 298 -50.98 26.50 35.98
CA VAL A 298 -49.89 27.49 36.05
C VAL A 298 -49.88 28.26 37.37
N VAL A 299 -51.03 28.51 37.99
CA VAL A 299 -51.13 29.20 39.30
C VAL A 299 -50.57 28.33 40.43
N LYS A 300 -50.86 27.01 40.39
CA LYS A 300 -50.29 26.02 41.33
C LYS A 300 -48.80 25.85 41.08
N GLU A 301 -48.36 25.71 39.83
CA GLU A 301 -46.94 25.57 39.47
C GLU A 301 -46.12 26.82 39.80
N ILE A 302 -46.67 28.02 39.61
CA ILE A 302 -46.05 29.27 40.02
C ILE A 302 -46.00 29.36 41.55
N ALA A 303 -47.04 28.97 42.28
CA ALA A 303 -47.04 28.96 43.75
C ALA A 303 -46.06 27.92 44.33
N ASP A 304 -46.01 26.72 43.76
CA ASP A 304 -45.08 25.64 44.14
C ASP A 304 -43.62 26.06 43.83
N ASN A 305 -43.37 26.80 42.74
CA ASN A 305 -42.06 27.39 42.42
C ASN A 305 -41.75 28.68 43.19
N ALA A 306 -42.75 29.44 43.64
CA ALA A 306 -42.56 30.68 44.40
C ALA A 306 -42.32 30.39 45.90
N GLY A 307 -42.85 29.27 46.41
CA GLY A 307 -42.59 28.78 47.78
C GLY A 307 -41.48 27.73 47.86
N GLY A 308 -41.17 27.04 46.77
CA GLY A 308 -39.97 26.22 46.64
C GLY A 308 -38.75 27.13 46.54
N SER A 309 -37.81 27.00 47.47
CA SER A 309 -36.55 27.75 47.42
C SER A 309 -35.99 27.69 45.99
N ALA A 310 -35.74 28.86 45.39
CA ALA A 310 -35.22 28.98 44.03
C ALA A 310 -34.19 27.88 43.79
N LEU A 311 -34.40 27.06 42.74
CA LEU A 311 -33.53 25.94 42.40
C LEU A 311 -32.08 26.39 42.55
N THR A 312 -31.43 25.94 43.62
CA THR A 312 -30.06 26.38 43.88
C THR A 312 -29.22 25.85 42.72
N VAL A 313 -28.14 26.56 42.36
CA VAL A 313 -27.21 26.06 41.34
C VAL A 313 -26.77 24.62 41.68
N SER A 314 -26.70 24.26 42.97
CA SER A 314 -26.44 22.88 43.43
C SER A 314 -27.54 21.90 43.02
N ALA A 315 -28.81 22.25 43.21
CA ALA A 315 -29.94 21.36 42.86
C ALA A 315 -30.07 21.11 41.34
N ILE A 316 -29.76 22.12 40.52
CA ILE A 316 -29.77 21.99 39.06
C ILE A 316 -28.61 21.09 38.60
N VAL A 317 -27.42 21.25 39.20
CA VAL A 317 -26.25 20.45 38.86
C VAL A 317 -26.46 18.99 39.29
N ASP A 318 -26.98 18.73 40.49
CA ASP A 318 -27.27 17.36 40.95
C ASP A 318 -28.24 16.61 40.02
N GLY A 319 -29.27 17.31 39.51
CA GLY A 319 -30.25 16.72 38.60
C GLY A 319 -29.75 16.45 37.17
N VAL A 320 -28.70 17.15 36.72
CA VAL A 320 -28.11 16.94 35.38
C VAL A 320 -26.99 15.90 35.39
N TRP A 321 -26.31 15.74 36.53
CA TRP A 321 -25.11 14.90 36.63
C TRP A 321 -25.30 13.60 37.42
N ASP A 322 -26.49 13.35 37.99
CA ASP A 322 -26.87 12.13 38.74
C ASP A 322 -25.85 11.74 39.85
N GLU A 323 -25.16 12.73 40.40
CA GLU A 323 -24.28 12.51 41.54
C GLU A 323 -25.11 12.53 42.82
N ALA A 324 -24.87 11.57 43.72
CA ALA A 324 -25.54 11.55 45.02
C ALA A 324 -25.25 12.87 45.77
N THR A 325 -26.32 13.59 46.13
CA THR A 325 -26.36 14.93 46.78
C THR A 325 -25.37 15.14 47.94
N ALA A 326 -24.81 14.07 48.52
CA ALA A 326 -23.87 14.12 49.63
C ALA A 326 -22.47 14.66 49.26
N ASP A 327 -22.06 14.61 47.99
CA ASP A 327 -20.68 14.96 47.60
C ASP A 327 -20.51 16.43 47.17
N HIS A 328 -21.61 17.14 46.93
CA HIS A 328 -21.62 18.54 46.48
C HIS A 328 -21.93 19.52 47.63
N VAL A 329 -21.12 19.47 48.70
CA VAL A 329 -21.39 20.18 49.96
C VAL A 329 -21.21 21.70 49.93
N SER A 330 -20.60 22.29 48.87
CA SER A 330 -20.40 23.75 48.78
C SER A 330 -20.06 24.22 47.36
N SER A 331 -20.18 25.53 47.09
CA SER A 331 -19.83 26.11 45.78
C SER A 331 -18.40 25.75 45.37
N GLY A 332 -18.25 25.12 44.21
CA GLY A 332 -16.95 24.70 43.66
C GLY A 332 -16.51 23.28 44.05
N SER A 333 -17.30 22.49 44.79
CA SER A 333 -16.92 21.12 45.20
C SER A 333 -16.60 20.18 44.04
N PHE A 334 -17.27 20.31 42.89
CA PHE A 334 -16.88 19.58 41.66
C PHE A 334 -15.50 20.04 41.14
N GLY A 335 -15.24 21.35 41.08
CA GLY A 335 -13.93 21.90 40.70
C GLY A 335 -12.82 21.49 41.67
N LEU A 336 -13.15 21.28 42.94
CA LEU A 336 -12.23 20.76 43.96
C LEU A 336 -11.98 19.26 43.78
N LYS A 337 -12.99 18.42 43.46
CA LYS A 337 -12.78 17.01 43.10
C LYS A 337 -11.94 16.87 41.82
N LEU A 338 -12.25 17.64 40.78
CA LEU A 338 -11.48 17.67 39.54
C LEU A 338 -10.04 18.15 39.79
N GLY A 339 -9.87 19.19 40.61
CA GLY A 339 -8.56 19.67 41.06
C GLY A 339 -7.79 18.64 41.91
N SER A 340 -8.50 17.83 42.71
CA SER A 340 -7.91 16.75 43.53
C SER A 340 -7.48 15.56 42.68
N ILE A 341 -8.28 15.19 41.68
CA ILE A 341 -7.95 14.17 40.67
C ILE A 341 -6.74 14.64 39.84
N LEU A 342 -6.75 15.89 39.37
CA LEU A 342 -5.62 16.49 38.67
C LEU A 342 -4.38 16.51 39.57
N ALA A 343 -4.48 16.97 40.82
CA ALA A 343 -3.35 16.97 41.75
C ALA A 343 -2.82 15.56 42.03
N ALA A 344 -3.68 14.54 42.15
CA ALA A 344 -3.28 13.14 42.29
C ALA A 344 -2.58 12.61 41.01
N ILE A 345 -3.11 12.96 39.83
CA ILE A 345 -2.50 12.65 38.53
C ILE A 345 -1.13 13.35 38.37
N TRP A 346 -0.96 14.56 38.90
CA TRP A 346 0.28 15.36 38.86
C TRP A 346 1.29 15.05 39.96
N ALA A 347 0.86 14.45 41.06
CA ALA A 347 1.73 13.93 42.11
C ALA A 347 2.17 12.47 41.85
N TYR A 348 1.54 11.76 40.91
CA TYR A 348 1.93 10.39 40.54
C TYR A 348 3.28 10.40 39.81
N VAL A 349 4.28 9.76 40.42
CA VAL A 349 5.71 9.82 40.04
C VAL A 349 5.98 9.27 38.62
N THR A 350 5.11 8.43 38.07
CA THR A 350 5.21 7.90 36.70
C THR A 350 3.88 8.03 35.97
N ARG A 351 3.92 8.48 34.71
CA ARG A 351 2.72 8.66 33.86
C ARG A 351 3.05 8.17 32.45
N THR A 352 2.23 7.25 31.94
CA THR A 352 2.38 6.67 30.61
C THR A 352 1.68 7.56 29.58
N LEU A 353 2.43 8.07 28.60
CA LEU A 353 1.92 8.88 27.49
C LEU A 353 1.55 7.97 26.31
N THR A 354 0.28 7.92 25.93
CA THR A 354 -0.16 7.25 24.70
C THR A 354 0.01 8.22 23.52
N SER A 355 1.08 8.01 22.74
CA SER A 355 1.55 8.75 21.54
C SER A 355 2.38 10.03 21.86
N SER A 356 3.61 10.25 21.38
CA SER A 356 4.40 9.61 20.31
C SER A 356 5.92 9.81 20.55
N ALA A 357 6.72 8.74 20.35
CA ALA A 357 8.07 8.71 19.76
C ALA A 357 8.69 7.30 19.93
N ALA A 358 8.87 6.61 18.80
CA ALA A 358 9.72 5.43 18.57
C ALA A 358 9.40 4.08 19.28
N THR A 359 8.95 3.15 18.42
CA THR A 359 9.32 1.72 18.32
C THR A 359 9.04 0.77 19.49
N THR A 360 7.94 0.03 19.38
CA THR A 360 7.93 -1.44 19.32
C THR A 360 6.71 -1.88 18.52
N ALA A 361 6.90 -2.74 17.54
CA ALA A 361 5.87 -3.21 16.64
C ALA A 361 4.70 -3.82 17.43
N SER A 362 3.48 -3.35 17.16
CA SER A 362 2.28 -4.13 17.42
C SER A 362 2.36 -5.38 16.52
N THR A 363 2.64 -6.53 17.11
CA THR A 363 2.60 -7.82 16.42
C THR A 363 1.16 -8.29 16.40
N VAL A 364 0.47 -8.02 15.30
CA VAL A 364 -0.76 -8.72 14.92
C VAL A 364 -0.47 -10.22 14.89
N ALA A 365 -1.38 -11.03 15.45
CA ALA A 365 -1.31 -12.48 15.46
C ALA A 365 -0.85 -13.04 14.09
N GLY A 366 0.20 -13.87 14.09
CA GLY A 366 0.74 -14.51 12.88
C GLY A 366 1.84 -13.73 12.14
N THR A 367 2.40 -12.66 12.71
CA THR A 367 3.55 -11.93 12.13
C THR A 367 4.90 -12.34 12.76
N THR A 368 6.02 -11.87 12.18
CA THR A 368 7.37 -12.23 12.66
C THR A 368 7.75 -11.42 13.89
N LEU A 369 8.01 -12.09 15.02
CA LEU A 369 8.59 -11.48 16.22
C LEU A 369 10.10 -11.27 16.03
N THR A 370 10.63 -10.13 16.48
CA THR A 370 12.08 -9.87 16.44
C THR A 370 12.59 -9.60 17.85
N ILE A 371 13.58 -10.38 18.29
CA ILE A 371 14.35 -10.15 19.50
C ILE A 371 15.67 -9.49 19.09
N THR A 372 15.93 -8.28 19.57
CA THR A 372 17.29 -7.72 19.55
C THR A 372 18.04 -8.26 20.76
N ARG A 373 19.14 -8.98 20.53
CA ARG A 373 19.94 -9.57 21.62
C ARG A 373 20.43 -8.48 22.57
N GLY A 374 20.26 -8.65 23.88
CA GLY A 374 20.71 -7.67 24.87
C GLY A 374 19.67 -6.62 25.24
N ASP A 375 18.55 -6.55 24.51
CA ASP A 375 17.39 -5.73 24.88
C ASP A 375 16.31 -6.59 25.54
N THR A 376 15.49 -5.97 26.39
CA THR A 376 14.31 -6.67 26.93
C THR A 376 13.28 -6.83 25.82
N LEU A 377 12.92 -8.07 25.49
CA LEU A 377 11.78 -8.38 24.64
C LEU A 377 10.52 -7.98 25.40
N THR A 378 9.65 -7.20 24.77
CA THR A 378 8.26 -6.98 25.19
C THR A 378 7.39 -7.10 23.95
N ALA A 379 6.68 -8.21 23.82
CA ALA A 379 5.84 -8.50 22.67
C ALA A 379 4.38 -8.65 23.12
N SER A 380 3.52 -7.74 22.67
CA SER A 380 2.08 -7.87 22.84
C SER A 380 1.50 -8.66 21.67
N ILE A 381 0.82 -9.75 21.98
CA ILE A 381 0.09 -10.59 21.03
C ILE A 381 -1.39 -10.41 21.35
N THR A 382 -2.12 -9.79 20.45
CA THR A 382 -3.54 -9.48 20.64
C THR A 382 -4.44 -10.36 19.80
N SER A 383 -5.72 -10.39 20.15
CA SER A 383 -6.77 -11.06 19.39
C SER A 383 -6.58 -12.57 19.25
N LEU A 384 -6.13 -13.24 20.32
CA LEU A 384 -6.03 -14.72 20.35
C LEU A 384 -7.38 -15.43 20.44
N GLY A 385 -8.47 -14.66 20.64
CA GLY A 385 -9.76 -15.18 21.03
C GLY A 385 -9.80 -15.44 22.54
N SER A 386 -10.98 -15.71 23.09
CA SER A 386 -11.12 -15.90 24.54
C SER A 386 -10.24 -17.05 25.02
N ILE A 387 -9.36 -16.72 25.97
CA ILE A 387 -8.49 -17.66 26.68
C ILE A 387 -8.99 -17.87 28.12
N ALA A 388 -10.26 -17.57 28.37
CA ALA A 388 -10.92 -17.70 29.66
C ALA A 388 -10.94 -19.15 30.14
N GLY A 389 -10.68 -19.34 31.44
CA GLY A 389 -10.72 -20.66 32.07
C GLY A 389 -9.49 -21.55 31.80
N ARG A 390 -8.42 -21.00 31.20
CA ARG A 390 -7.11 -21.66 31.13
C ARG A 390 -6.53 -21.85 32.53
N ASN A 391 -5.76 -22.92 32.70
CA ASN A 391 -4.98 -23.17 33.91
C ASN A 391 -3.48 -23.02 33.70
N LYS A 392 -3.03 -23.12 32.44
CA LYS A 392 -1.65 -22.88 32.02
C LYS A 392 -1.65 -22.23 30.65
N LEU A 393 -0.70 -21.34 30.44
CA LEU A 393 -0.46 -20.68 29.17
C LEU A 393 1.04 -20.73 28.90
N TRP A 394 1.41 -21.21 27.72
CA TRP A 394 2.78 -21.33 27.29
C TRP A 394 3.07 -20.46 26.08
N PHE A 395 4.24 -19.86 26.11
CA PHE A 395 4.91 -19.31 24.93
C PHE A 395 6.18 -20.12 24.72
N THR A 396 6.28 -20.82 23.59
CA THR A 396 7.41 -21.71 23.29
C THR A 396 8.04 -21.33 21.96
N VAL A 397 9.38 -21.29 21.95
CA VAL A 397 10.19 -21.02 20.76
C VAL A 397 11.15 -22.18 20.54
N LYS A 398 11.15 -22.71 19.33
CA LYS A 398 11.99 -23.86 18.91
C LYS A 398 12.57 -23.64 17.52
N THR A 399 13.67 -24.32 17.23
CA THR A 399 14.20 -24.40 15.87
C THR A 399 13.22 -25.14 14.98
N ASP A 400 12.81 -26.34 15.41
CA ASP A 400 11.84 -27.17 14.69
C ASP A 400 10.66 -27.57 15.58
N ARG A 401 9.47 -27.72 14.96
CA ARG A 401 8.24 -28.09 15.69
C ARG A 401 8.31 -29.49 16.30
N GLY A 402 9.20 -30.34 15.81
CA GLY A 402 9.41 -31.71 16.30
C GLY A 402 10.36 -31.81 17.49
N ASP A 403 11.04 -30.71 17.86
CA ASP A 403 11.97 -30.72 18.99
C ASP A 403 11.22 -30.93 20.31
N ALA A 404 11.80 -31.72 21.22
CA ALA A 404 11.25 -31.90 22.55
C ALA A 404 11.22 -30.56 23.31
N ASP A 405 10.26 -30.37 24.22
CA ASP A 405 10.16 -29.13 25.02
C ASP A 405 11.42 -28.86 25.84
N THR A 406 12.15 -29.90 26.23
CA THR A 406 13.45 -29.76 26.92
C THR A 406 14.53 -29.12 26.05
N ALA A 407 14.39 -29.11 24.73
CA ALA A 407 15.28 -28.46 23.78
C ALA A 407 14.79 -27.07 23.35
N ALA A 408 13.73 -26.53 23.97
CA ALA A 408 13.20 -25.21 23.62
C ALA A 408 14.25 -24.11 23.79
N ILE A 409 14.31 -23.21 22.80
CA ILE A 409 15.18 -22.02 22.82
C ILE A 409 14.67 -21.05 23.87
N ILE A 410 13.36 -20.84 23.91
CA ILE A 410 12.66 -20.10 24.96
C ILE A 410 11.41 -20.90 25.29
N GLN A 411 11.14 -21.13 26.57
CA GLN A 411 9.83 -21.57 27.00
C GLN A 411 9.45 -20.80 28.26
N ILE A 412 8.28 -20.17 28.23
CA ILE A 412 7.73 -19.42 29.35
C ILE A 412 6.33 -19.98 29.62
N GLU A 413 6.01 -20.17 30.89
CA GLU A 413 4.66 -20.50 31.35
C GLU A 413 4.14 -19.39 32.27
N GLU A 414 2.85 -19.09 32.21
CA GLU A 414 2.23 -17.98 32.94
C GLU A 414 2.52 -17.98 34.44
N THR A 415 2.45 -19.14 35.11
CA THR A 415 2.67 -19.24 36.56
C THR A 415 4.12 -19.52 36.93
N LEU A 416 4.78 -20.43 36.20
CA LEU A 416 6.14 -20.90 36.46
C LEU A 416 7.22 -20.02 35.80
N GLN A 417 6.82 -19.03 35.00
CA GLN A 417 7.70 -18.06 34.36
C GLN A 417 8.68 -18.73 33.39
N LEU A 418 9.93 -18.27 33.28
CA LEU A 418 10.90 -18.84 32.36
C LEU A 418 11.21 -20.29 32.73
N LEU A 419 10.85 -21.23 31.87
CA LEU A 419 11.07 -22.67 32.07
C LEU A 419 12.32 -23.18 31.35
N ARG A 420 12.62 -22.62 30.17
CA ARG A 420 13.76 -23.04 29.34
C ARG A 420 14.39 -21.85 28.63
N LEU A 421 15.72 -21.86 28.58
CA LEU A 421 16.53 -20.97 27.76
C LEU A 421 17.66 -21.78 27.10
N ASN A 422 17.74 -21.74 25.77
CA ASN A 422 18.71 -22.51 24.95
C ASN A 422 18.80 -24.01 25.34
N GLY A 423 17.66 -24.65 25.63
CA GLY A 423 17.61 -26.07 26.02
C GLY A 423 18.03 -26.40 27.46
N ALA A 424 18.32 -25.39 28.30
CA ALA A 424 18.61 -25.56 29.72
C ALA A 424 17.48 -24.99 30.59
N ALA A 425 17.31 -25.52 31.81
CA ALA A 425 16.47 -24.86 32.81
C ALA A 425 17.21 -23.64 33.38
N PRO A 426 16.56 -22.48 33.55
CA PRO A 426 17.20 -21.31 34.13
C PRO A 426 17.53 -21.52 35.62
N GLU A 427 18.47 -20.74 36.14
CA GLU A 427 18.71 -20.70 37.58
C GLU A 427 17.50 -20.10 38.31
N VAL A 428 17.34 -20.42 39.60
CA VAL A 428 16.19 -19.97 40.42
C VAL A 428 16.09 -18.44 40.49
N ALA A 429 17.21 -17.72 40.35
CA ALA A 429 17.22 -16.26 40.31
C ALA A 429 16.72 -15.68 38.96
N ASP A 430 16.80 -16.47 37.88
CA ASP A 430 16.54 -16.04 36.51
C ASP A 430 15.14 -16.42 36.00
N VAL A 431 14.42 -17.30 36.71
CA VAL A 431 13.07 -17.74 36.33
C VAL A 431 12.13 -16.54 36.12
N ALA A 432 12.25 -15.50 36.95
CA ALA A 432 11.47 -14.27 36.88
C ALA A 432 11.89 -13.29 35.77
N ASN A 433 12.84 -13.66 34.94
CA ASN A 433 13.25 -12.86 33.79
C ASN A 433 12.40 -13.13 32.55
N GLY A 434 11.58 -14.18 32.53
CA GLY A 434 10.61 -14.44 31.46
C GLY A 434 9.18 -14.52 31.99
N THR A 435 8.26 -13.69 31.52
CA THR A 435 6.88 -13.67 32.01
C THR A 435 5.86 -13.62 30.88
N ILE A 436 4.68 -14.16 31.13
CA ILE A 436 3.47 -13.92 30.32
C ILE A 436 2.49 -13.16 31.21
N THR A 437 2.02 -12.01 30.74
CA THR A 437 0.94 -11.25 31.37
C THR A 437 -0.28 -11.35 30.48
N VAL A 438 -1.44 -11.66 31.04
CA VAL A 438 -2.71 -11.61 30.32
C VAL A 438 -3.34 -10.25 30.58
N ASP A 439 -3.42 -9.45 29.52
CA ASP A 439 -3.87 -8.06 29.56
C ASP A 439 -5.39 -7.98 29.36
N ASP A 440 -5.95 -8.86 28.52
CA ASP A 440 -7.39 -9.07 28.33
C ASP A 440 -7.69 -10.55 28.08
N GLU A 441 -8.41 -11.19 29.00
CA GLU A 441 -8.72 -12.63 28.94
C GLU A 441 -9.84 -12.96 27.93
N ASP A 442 -10.77 -12.03 27.70
CA ASP A 442 -11.94 -12.24 26.82
C ASP A 442 -11.55 -12.03 25.36
N ASN A 443 -10.67 -11.06 25.09
CA ASN A 443 -10.11 -10.81 23.76
C ASN A 443 -8.84 -11.61 23.46
N GLY A 444 -8.20 -12.18 24.49
CA GLY A 444 -6.97 -12.96 24.36
C GLY A 444 -5.76 -12.09 24.07
N ASP A 445 -5.64 -10.96 24.76
CA ASP A 445 -4.49 -10.08 24.66
C ASP A 445 -3.48 -10.44 25.74
N ILE A 446 -2.25 -10.74 25.32
CA ILE A 446 -1.16 -11.14 26.21
C ILE A 446 0.11 -10.37 25.90
N THR A 447 0.93 -10.14 26.92
CA THR A 447 2.26 -9.55 26.79
C THR A 447 3.33 -10.55 27.25
N ILE A 448 4.25 -10.86 26.35
CA ILE A 448 5.42 -11.71 26.61
C ILE A 448 6.61 -10.80 26.93
N VAL A 449 7.26 -11.03 28.07
CA VAL A 449 8.49 -10.33 28.44
C VAL A 449 9.64 -11.32 28.61
N LEU A 450 10.80 -11.00 28.05
CA LEU A 450 12.06 -11.68 28.33
C LEU A 450 13.16 -10.62 28.54
N LYS A 451 13.71 -10.53 29.76
CA LYS A 451 14.66 -9.47 30.11
C LYS A 451 15.95 -9.53 29.28
N ALA A 452 16.56 -8.37 29.09
CA ALA A 452 17.84 -8.13 28.43
C ALA A 452 18.94 -9.16 28.79
N VAL A 453 19.07 -9.49 30.08
CA VAL A 453 20.07 -10.46 30.57
C VAL A 453 19.88 -11.87 30.00
N GLU A 454 18.65 -12.26 29.68
CA GLU A 454 18.35 -13.56 29.07
C GLU A 454 18.39 -13.51 27.55
N THR A 455 17.90 -12.42 26.94
CA THR A 455 17.99 -12.25 25.48
C THR A 455 19.44 -12.17 25.03
N ALA A 456 20.35 -11.62 25.84
CA ALA A 456 21.79 -11.58 25.61
C ALA A 456 22.43 -12.98 25.45
N LYS A 457 21.84 -14.00 26.07
CA LYS A 457 22.32 -15.39 26.03
C LYS A 457 21.86 -16.12 24.76
N LEU A 458 20.93 -15.56 23.98
CA LEU A 458 20.38 -16.21 22.78
C LEU A 458 21.37 -16.21 21.61
N THR A 459 21.36 -17.30 20.85
CA THR A 459 22.11 -17.41 19.59
C THR A 459 21.41 -16.64 18.47
N LEU A 460 22.19 -15.94 17.65
CA LEU A 460 21.68 -15.22 16.48
C LEU A 460 21.14 -16.21 15.45
N THR A 461 19.83 -16.24 15.28
CA THR A 461 19.14 -17.19 14.41
C THR A 461 17.90 -16.52 13.82
N SER A 462 17.66 -16.71 12.52
CA SER A 462 16.46 -16.23 11.83
C SER A 462 15.56 -17.40 11.43
N GLY A 463 14.25 -17.17 11.38
CA GLY A 463 13.27 -18.14 10.91
C GLY A 463 12.94 -19.27 11.91
N ILE A 464 13.26 -19.10 13.19
CA ILE A 464 12.80 -20.01 14.25
C ILE A 464 11.31 -19.82 14.50
N ARG A 465 10.65 -20.80 15.11
CA ARG A 465 9.19 -20.84 15.22
C ARG A 465 8.76 -20.63 16.65
N TYR A 466 7.70 -19.85 16.84
CA TYR A 466 7.03 -19.75 18.12
C TYR A 466 5.58 -20.21 18.03
N ASP A 467 5.04 -20.65 19.15
CA ASP A 467 3.61 -20.82 19.35
C ASP A 467 3.17 -20.40 20.75
N VAL A 468 1.88 -20.13 20.86
CA VAL A 468 1.19 -19.92 22.14
C VAL A 468 0.14 -20.99 22.28
N GLN A 469 0.18 -21.70 23.41
CA GLN A 469 -0.78 -22.74 23.73
C GLN A 469 -1.32 -22.55 25.14
N TYR A 470 -2.57 -22.94 25.37
CA TYR A 470 -3.10 -23.03 26.72
C TYR A 470 -3.69 -24.40 27.01
N PHE A 471 -3.77 -24.73 28.30
CA PHE A 471 -4.37 -25.97 28.80
C PHE A 471 -5.52 -25.68 29.76
N VAL A 472 -6.58 -26.47 29.64
CA VAL A 472 -7.75 -26.41 30.53
C VAL A 472 -7.87 -27.74 31.27
N THR A 473 -7.73 -27.71 32.60
CA THR A 473 -7.75 -28.90 33.47
C THR A 473 -9.11 -29.60 33.44
N ALA A 474 -10.20 -28.84 33.31
CA ALA A 474 -11.55 -29.38 33.28
C ALA A 474 -11.82 -30.26 32.04
N THR A 475 -11.17 -29.98 30.91
CA THR A 475 -11.37 -30.71 29.64
C THR A 475 -10.16 -31.58 29.26
N GLY A 476 -9.00 -31.36 29.89
CA GLY A 476 -7.74 -32.00 29.54
C GLY A 476 -7.20 -31.58 28.16
N LEU A 477 -7.78 -30.55 27.54
CA LEU A 477 -7.43 -30.13 26.19
C LEU A 477 -6.26 -29.14 26.21
N VAL A 478 -5.31 -29.33 25.29
CA VAL A 478 -4.29 -28.33 24.92
C VAL A 478 -4.68 -27.71 23.58
N THR A 479 -4.72 -26.38 23.53
CA THR A 479 -5.12 -25.62 22.33
C THR A 479 -4.03 -24.65 21.92
N THR A 480 -3.58 -24.72 20.66
CA THR A 480 -2.71 -23.69 20.06
C THR A 480 -3.57 -22.53 19.58
N VAL A 481 -3.33 -21.33 20.13
CA VAL A 481 -4.08 -20.12 19.78
C VAL A 481 -3.38 -19.26 18.74
N THR A 482 -2.04 -19.33 18.68
CA THR A 482 -1.29 -18.68 17.61
C THR A 482 0.04 -19.39 17.37
N SER A 483 0.59 -19.21 16.18
CA SER A 483 1.96 -19.58 15.87
C SER A 483 2.53 -18.62 14.84
N GLY A 484 3.84 -18.42 14.87
CA GLY A 484 4.52 -17.51 13.96
C GLY A 484 6.01 -17.77 13.85
N LEU A 485 6.70 -16.83 13.21
CA LEU A 485 8.16 -16.84 13.09
C LEU A 485 8.77 -15.89 14.11
N LEU A 486 9.98 -16.20 14.54
CA LEU A 486 10.78 -15.37 15.42
C LEU A 486 12.21 -15.25 14.85
N THR A 487 12.79 -14.08 14.99
CA THR A 487 14.18 -13.79 14.59
C THR A 487 14.94 -13.20 15.79
N VAL A 488 16.14 -13.71 16.06
CA VAL A 488 17.09 -13.14 17.02
C VAL A 488 18.15 -12.36 16.25
N ALA A 489 18.06 -11.03 16.31
CA ALA A 489 18.93 -10.09 15.63
C ALA A 489 20.09 -9.63 16.54
N ALA A 490 21.19 -9.21 15.92
CA ALA A 490 22.36 -8.69 16.62
C ALA A 490 22.13 -7.25 17.11
N ASP A 491 22.62 -6.97 18.31
CA ASP A 491 22.85 -5.63 18.86
C ASP A 491 24.06 -4.96 18.20
N VAL A 492 23.91 -3.67 17.85
CA VAL A 492 25.02 -2.83 17.36
C VAL A 492 25.90 -2.37 18.54
N THR A 493 25.31 -2.16 19.72
CA THR A 493 26.02 -1.79 20.96
C THR A 493 25.86 -2.91 21.98
N ARG A 494 26.98 -3.53 22.39
CA ARG A 494 27.00 -4.72 23.27
C ARG A 494 26.88 -4.38 24.76
N ALA A 495 25.98 -3.48 25.10
CA ALA A 495 25.70 -3.11 26.48
C ALA A 495 24.55 -3.96 27.01
N THR A 496 24.82 -4.76 28.04
CA THR A 496 23.78 -5.45 28.81
C THR A 496 23.57 -4.68 30.11
N SER A 497 22.34 -4.25 30.39
CA SER A 497 21.96 -3.71 31.71
C SER A 497 21.73 -4.82 32.71
#